data_AF-A0A4R1N7Z1-F1
#
_entry.id   AF-A0A4R1N7Z1-F1
#
_cell.length_a   1.000
_cell.length_b   1.000
_cell.length_c   1.000
_cell.angle_alpha   90.00
_cell.angle_beta   90.00
_cell.angle_gamma   90.00
#
_symmetry.space_group_name_H-M   'P 1'
#
loop_
_entity.id
_entity.type
_entity.pdbx_description
1 polymer ?
#
loop_
_entity_poly.entity_id
_entity_poly.type
_entity_poly.pdbx_seq_one_letter_code
_entity_poly.pdbx_strand_id
1 'polypeptide(L)'
;MRKLTALFMATTLVLGSAQLASAADTTTTSTTTTDAPAKGEMMMHHKGNHHGPMMDMMFKGLKLTEQQHQQMRDIFKETRKEVNMPSAAERQQMHEIIASDSFDSAKAQAFVTAQSQEQNQRMLARLEMQNKMYNVLTPEQKKEFNAKYQQHAEKMAQKDAAK
;
A
#
# COMPACT_ATOMS: atom_id res chain seq x y z
N MET A 1 -4.51 45.41 -33.06
CA MET A 1 -5.04 44.67 -34.22
C MET A 1 -5.08 43.20 -33.88
N ARG A 2 -6.28 42.60 -33.99
CA ARG A 2 -6.57 41.17 -33.78
C ARG A 2 -5.78 40.33 -34.79
N LYS A 3 -5.32 39.12 -34.43
CA LYS A 3 -5.59 37.84 -35.14
C LYS A 3 -5.40 36.66 -34.16
N LEU A 4 -6.51 36.02 -33.78
CA LEU A 4 -6.57 34.69 -33.18
C LEU A 4 -6.71 33.68 -34.32
N THR A 5 -5.91 32.62 -34.31
CA THR A 5 -6.11 31.48 -35.21
C THR A 5 -6.13 30.21 -34.36
N ALA A 6 -7.33 29.73 -34.08
CA ALA A 6 -7.58 28.43 -33.48
C ALA A 6 -7.56 27.35 -34.58
N LEU A 7 -6.86 26.24 -34.33
CA LEU A 7 -6.99 25.03 -35.13
C LEU A 7 -7.47 23.90 -34.21
N PHE A 8 -8.75 23.58 -34.31
CA PHE A 8 -9.36 22.38 -33.74
C PHE A 8 -8.92 21.17 -34.59
N MET A 9 -8.14 20.26 -34.01
CA MET A 9 -7.94 18.92 -34.56
C MET A 9 -8.84 17.95 -33.80
N ALA A 10 -10.03 17.74 -34.35
CA ALA A 10 -10.97 16.71 -33.92
C ALA A 10 -10.40 15.34 -34.31
N THR A 11 -9.89 14.59 -33.33
CA THR A 11 -9.56 13.18 -33.50
C THR A 11 -10.79 12.35 -33.14
N THR A 12 -11.35 11.69 -34.15
CA THR A 12 -12.49 10.79 -34.05
C THR A 12 -12.13 9.54 -33.26
N LEU A 13 -12.80 9.33 -32.13
CA LEU A 13 -12.78 8.09 -31.37
C LEU A 13 -13.70 7.08 -32.07
N VAL A 14 -13.15 6.05 -32.70
CA VAL A 14 -13.93 4.92 -33.23
C VAL A 14 -14.20 3.97 -32.08
N LEU A 15 -15.45 3.89 -31.61
CA LEU A 15 -15.91 2.86 -30.69
C LEU A 15 -16.29 1.63 -31.53
N GLY A 16 -15.42 0.62 -31.54
CA GLY A 16 -15.75 -0.70 -32.07
C GLY A 16 -16.61 -1.47 -31.08
N SER A 17 -17.89 -1.62 -31.39
CA SER A 17 -18.82 -2.53 -30.71
C SER A 17 -18.55 -3.97 -31.16
N ALA A 18 -18.00 -4.81 -30.28
CA ALA A 18 -18.02 -6.26 -30.46
C ALA A 18 -19.32 -6.82 -29.88
N GLN A 19 -20.07 -7.51 -30.74
CA GLN A 19 -21.39 -8.08 -30.52
C GLN A 19 -21.44 -9.12 -29.39
N LEU A 20 -22.53 -9.07 -28.62
CA LEU A 20 -23.03 -10.18 -27.82
C LEU A 20 -23.54 -11.28 -28.77
N ALA A 21 -22.98 -12.49 -28.67
CA ALA A 21 -23.57 -13.70 -29.21
C ALA A 21 -23.80 -14.68 -28.06
N SER A 22 -25.06 -14.72 -27.62
CA SER A 22 -25.62 -15.85 -26.90
C SER A 22 -25.98 -16.93 -27.91
N ALA A 23 -25.50 -18.15 -27.71
CA ALA A 23 -26.04 -19.33 -28.37
C ALA A 23 -25.92 -20.52 -27.41
N ALA A 24 -27.07 -21.13 -27.20
CA ALA A 24 -27.36 -22.21 -26.28
C ALA A 24 -26.87 -23.58 -26.79
N ASP A 25 -26.77 -24.49 -25.82
CA ASP A 25 -26.93 -25.93 -25.88
C ASP A 25 -26.09 -26.75 -26.87
N THR A 26 -25.24 -27.61 -26.31
CA THR A 26 -25.36 -29.06 -26.55
C THR A 26 -24.83 -29.83 -25.35
N THR A 27 -25.77 -30.50 -24.70
CA THR A 27 -25.66 -31.67 -23.82
C THR A 27 -24.58 -32.65 -24.25
N THR A 28 -23.63 -32.97 -23.36
CA THR A 28 -23.06 -34.32 -23.29
C THR A 28 -22.72 -34.66 -21.84
N THR A 29 -23.54 -35.55 -21.31
CA THR A 29 -23.40 -36.28 -20.07
C THR A 29 -22.13 -37.14 -20.07
N SER A 30 -21.32 -37.07 -19.01
CA SER A 30 -20.57 -38.22 -18.49
C SER A 30 -20.17 -38.00 -17.03
N THR A 31 -21.00 -38.58 -16.16
CA THR A 31 -20.66 -39.47 -15.04
C THR A 31 -19.62 -39.05 -13.99
N THR A 32 -20.13 -38.93 -12.74
CA THR A 32 -19.52 -39.36 -11.46
C THR A 32 -18.16 -38.77 -11.11
N THR A 33 -18.05 -37.93 -10.08
CA THR A 33 -18.09 -38.40 -8.68
C THR A 33 -18.44 -37.27 -7.73
N THR A 34 -19.44 -37.53 -6.89
CA THR A 34 -19.73 -36.87 -5.62
C THR A 34 -18.51 -36.92 -4.70
N ASP A 35 -17.93 -35.77 -4.34
CA ASP A 35 -17.60 -35.50 -2.94
C ASP A 35 -17.13 -34.04 -2.73
N ALA A 36 -17.94 -33.30 -2.00
CA ALA A 36 -17.52 -32.21 -1.13
C ALA A 36 -18.40 -32.31 0.13
N PRO A 37 -17.95 -31.95 1.35
CA PRO A 37 -16.87 -31.00 1.61
C PRO A 37 -15.92 -31.45 2.75
N ALA A 38 -14.63 -31.62 2.48
CA ALA A 38 -13.67 -31.62 3.57
C ALA A 38 -13.47 -30.17 4.02
N LYS A 39 -13.95 -29.87 5.23
CA LYS A 39 -13.70 -28.66 6.02
C LYS A 39 -12.22 -28.25 5.87
N GLY A 40 -11.97 -27.33 4.93
CA GLY A 40 -10.79 -26.49 4.95
C GLY A 40 -10.93 -25.61 6.18
N GLU A 41 -10.24 -26.05 7.24
CA GLU A 41 -9.95 -25.31 8.45
C GLU A 41 -9.88 -23.83 8.13
N MET A 42 -10.83 -23.05 8.63
CA MET A 42 -10.74 -21.60 8.56
C MET A 42 -9.49 -21.23 9.32
N MET A 43 -8.38 -21.06 8.59
CA MET A 43 -7.19 -20.38 9.05
C MET A 43 -7.69 -19.03 9.55
N MET A 44 -7.89 -18.97 10.86
CA MET A 44 -8.19 -17.77 11.61
C MET A 44 -7.03 -16.83 11.30
N HIS A 45 -7.17 -16.03 10.25
CA HIS A 45 -6.31 -14.90 10.04
C HIS A 45 -6.42 -14.12 11.34
N HIS A 46 -5.33 -14.13 12.10
CA HIS A 46 -5.19 -13.25 13.24
C HIS A 46 -5.74 -11.91 12.78
N LYS A 47 -6.76 -11.41 13.48
CA LYS A 47 -7.19 -10.01 13.44
C LYS A 47 -6.01 -9.19 13.96
N GLY A 48 -4.94 -9.18 13.18
CA GLY A 48 -3.78 -8.39 13.38
C GLY A 48 -4.22 -7.01 12.99
N ASN A 49 -4.53 -6.23 14.01
CA ASN A 49 -4.44 -4.77 14.01
C ASN A 49 -3.02 -4.29 13.63
N HIS A 50 -2.29 -4.97 12.73
CA HIS A 50 -1.00 -4.61 12.16
C HIS A 50 -1.07 -3.36 11.27
N HIS A 51 -2.19 -2.63 11.29
CA HIS A 51 -2.24 -1.24 10.84
C HIS A 51 -1.71 -0.26 11.90
N GLY A 52 -1.26 -0.74 13.06
CA GLY A 52 -0.60 0.09 14.07
C GLY A 52 0.52 -0.65 14.80
N PRO A 53 1.75 -0.62 14.24
CA PRO A 53 2.92 -0.56 15.12
C PRO A 53 4.05 0.36 14.63
N MET A 54 3.94 0.99 13.45
CA MET A 54 5.02 1.86 12.95
C MET A 54 5.35 3.00 13.92
N MET A 55 4.33 3.57 14.56
CA MET A 55 4.51 4.66 15.50
C MET A 55 5.20 4.25 16.78
N ASP A 56 4.76 3.15 17.35
CA ASP A 56 5.24 2.68 18.64
C ASP A 56 6.69 2.19 18.56
N MET A 57 7.13 1.77 17.36
CA MET A 57 8.50 1.35 17.12
C MET A 57 9.48 2.51 16.95
N MET A 58 9.08 3.64 16.35
CA MET A 58 9.99 4.76 16.09
C MET A 58 10.45 5.44 17.38
N PHE A 59 9.51 5.71 18.30
CA PHE A 59 9.81 6.37 19.58
C PHE A 59 9.98 5.39 20.73
N LYS A 60 10.17 4.10 20.41
CA LYS A 60 10.25 3.03 21.39
C LYS A 60 11.38 3.28 22.39
N GLY A 61 11.02 3.20 23.67
CA GLY A 61 11.97 3.35 24.78
C GLY A 61 12.36 4.78 25.09
N LEU A 62 11.80 5.80 24.43
CA LEU A 62 11.84 7.16 24.96
C LEU A 62 10.82 7.30 26.10
N LYS A 63 11.19 8.03 27.16
CA LYS A 63 10.25 8.39 28.22
C LYS A 63 9.44 9.60 27.76
N LEU A 64 8.27 9.36 27.18
CA LEU A 64 7.33 10.41 26.77
C LEU A 64 6.32 10.69 27.90
N THR A 65 5.84 11.93 27.99
CA THR A 65 4.73 12.27 28.88
C THR A 65 3.40 11.80 28.28
N GLU A 66 2.35 11.69 29.11
CA GLU A 66 1.01 11.34 28.62
C GLU A 66 0.49 12.33 27.57
N GLN A 67 0.78 13.62 27.75
CA GLN A 67 0.43 14.67 26.79
C GLN A 67 1.15 14.47 25.46
N GLN A 68 2.45 14.16 25.49
CA GLN A 68 3.20 13.85 24.27
C GLN A 68 2.63 12.62 23.58
N HIS A 69 2.35 11.54 24.32
CA HIS A 69 1.70 10.35 23.76
C HIS A 69 0.36 10.66 23.08
N GLN A 70 -0.44 11.55 23.68
CA GLN A 70 -1.69 11.98 23.08
C GLN A 70 -1.46 12.75 21.78
N GLN A 71 -0.53 13.72 21.77
CA GLN A 71 -0.17 14.47 20.56
C GLN A 71 0.34 13.55 19.44
N MET A 72 1.18 12.56 19.76
CA MET A 72 1.64 11.57 18.78
C MET A 72 0.46 10.77 18.19
N ARG A 73 -0.49 10.34 19.02
CA ARG A 73 -1.68 9.63 18.54
C ARG A 73 -2.54 10.50 17.62
N ASP A 74 -2.68 11.77 17.93
CA ASP A 74 -3.50 12.69 17.15
C ASP A 74 -2.86 13.01 15.80
N ILE A 75 -1.54 13.28 15.78
CA ILE A 75 -0.76 13.45 14.54
C ILE A 75 -0.90 12.19 13.65
N PHE A 76 -0.79 10.99 14.23
CA PHE A 76 -0.94 9.75 13.48
C PHE A 76 -2.34 9.60 12.87
N LYS A 77 -3.38 9.87 13.65
CA LYS A 77 -4.77 9.77 13.21
C LYS A 77 -5.06 10.75 12.08
N GLU A 78 -4.52 11.96 12.16
CA GLU A 78 -4.65 12.98 11.12
C GLU A 78 -3.98 12.51 9.83
N THR A 79 -2.70 12.14 9.87
CA THR A 79 -1.99 11.66 8.68
C THR A 79 -2.65 10.41 8.09
N ARG A 80 -3.17 9.49 8.93
CA ARG A 80 -3.87 8.30 8.43
C ARG A 80 -5.16 8.62 7.68
N LYS A 81 -5.80 9.75 7.95
CA LYS A 81 -6.98 10.19 7.17
C LYS A 81 -6.59 10.75 5.80
N GLU A 82 -5.41 11.37 5.71
CA GLU A 82 -4.89 11.96 4.47
C GLU A 82 -4.23 10.92 3.56
N VAL A 83 -3.58 9.92 4.17
CA VAL A 83 -2.90 8.84 3.47
C VAL A 83 -3.88 7.72 3.17
N ASN A 84 -4.28 7.61 1.91
CA ASN A 84 -5.08 6.49 1.42
C ASN A 84 -4.31 5.17 1.61
N MET A 85 -4.99 4.14 2.10
CA MET A 85 -4.46 2.78 2.14
C MET A 85 -4.72 2.09 0.80
N PRO A 86 -3.95 1.04 0.44
CA PRO A 86 -4.19 0.33 -0.81
C PRO A 86 -5.64 -0.13 -0.92
N SER A 87 -6.29 0.19 -2.03
CA SER A 87 -7.70 -0.14 -2.23
C SER A 87 -7.89 -1.67 -2.28
N ALA A 88 -9.14 -2.12 -2.11
CA ALA A 88 -9.44 -3.54 -2.27
C ALA A 88 -9.14 -4.01 -3.71
N ALA A 89 -9.45 -3.17 -4.70
CA ALA A 89 -9.16 -3.43 -6.11
C ALA A 89 -7.66 -3.56 -6.39
N GLU A 90 -6.84 -2.65 -5.86
CA GLU A 90 -5.37 -2.75 -5.97
C GLU A 90 -4.82 -4.06 -5.41
N ARG A 91 -5.35 -4.49 -4.25
CA ARG A 91 -4.94 -5.76 -3.65
C ARG A 91 -5.34 -6.96 -4.49
N GLN A 92 -6.50 -6.91 -5.13
CA GLN A 92 -6.95 -7.95 -6.07
C GLN A 92 -6.06 -7.99 -7.31
N GLN A 93 -5.79 -6.84 -7.94
CA GLN A 93 -4.90 -6.76 -9.11
C GLN A 93 -3.50 -7.31 -8.82
N MET A 94 -2.93 -6.95 -7.66
CA MET A 94 -1.65 -7.52 -7.22
C MET A 94 -1.75 -9.04 -7.05
N HIS A 95 -2.84 -9.53 -6.46
CA HIS A 95 -3.04 -10.96 -6.25
C HIS A 95 -3.18 -11.71 -7.58
N GLU A 96 -3.91 -11.18 -8.57
CA GLU A 96 -4.05 -11.77 -9.91
C GLU A 96 -2.69 -11.93 -10.61
N ILE A 97 -1.82 -10.92 -10.51
CA ILE A 97 -0.47 -10.99 -11.07
C ILE A 97 0.35 -12.10 -10.40
N ILE A 98 0.21 -12.29 -9.09
CA ILE A 98 0.94 -13.30 -8.31
C ILE A 98 0.38 -14.71 -8.53
N ALA A 99 -0.93 -14.85 -8.62
CA ALA A 99 -1.63 -16.13 -8.73
C ALA A 99 -1.74 -16.65 -10.17
N SER A 100 -1.14 -15.95 -11.15
CA SER A 100 -1.10 -16.39 -12.55
C SER A 100 -0.15 -17.57 -12.74
N ASP A 101 -0.51 -18.51 -13.63
CA ASP A 101 0.32 -19.70 -13.95
C ASP A 101 1.71 -19.35 -14.50
N SER A 102 1.85 -18.16 -15.09
CA SER A 102 3.11 -17.62 -15.59
C SER A 102 3.23 -16.13 -15.26
N PHE A 103 4.46 -15.66 -15.05
CA PHE A 103 4.71 -14.26 -14.70
C PHE A 103 4.62 -13.33 -15.92
N ASP A 104 3.61 -12.48 -15.94
CA ASP A 104 3.45 -11.40 -16.93
C ASP A 104 4.16 -10.12 -16.44
N SER A 105 5.42 -9.97 -16.86
CA SER A 105 6.24 -8.81 -16.52
C SER A 105 5.63 -7.47 -16.96
N ALA A 106 4.91 -7.45 -18.09
CA ALA A 106 4.30 -6.22 -18.60
C ALA A 106 3.13 -5.77 -17.70
N LYS A 107 2.26 -6.70 -17.27
CA LYS A 107 1.19 -6.41 -16.30
C LYS A 107 1.75 -5.97 -14.95
N ALA A 108 2.80 -6.63 -14.46
CA ALA A 108 3.47 -6.25 -13.22
C ALA A 108 4.03 -4.82 -13.30
N GLN A 109 4.73 -4.49 -14.38
CA GLN A 109 5.30 -3.16 -14.59
C GLN A 109 4.21 -2.07 -14.68
N ALA A 110 3.11 -2.35 -15.39
CA ALA A 110 1.98 -1.44 -15.50
C ALA A 110 1.33 -1.18 -14.13
N PHE A 111 1.12 -2.23 -13.33
CA PHE A 111 0.61 -2.11 -11.96
C PHE A 111 1.53 -1.24 -11.09
N VAL A 112 2.84 -1.53 -11.06
CA VAL A 112 3.81 -0.74 -10.28
C VAL A 112 3.83 0.72 -10.71
N THR A 113 3.78 0.99 -12.02
CA THR A 113 3.80 2.34 -12.56
C THR A 113 2.56 3.13 -12.15
N ALA A 114 1.38 2.53 -12.27
CA ALA A 114 0.12 3.13 -11.87
C ALA A 114 0.10 3.50 -10.37
N GLN A 115 0.76 2.70 -9.53
CA GLN A 115 0.79 2.89 -8.07
C GLN A 115 1.92 3.81 -7.58
N SER A 116 2.90 4.12 -8.43
CA SER A 116 4.12 4.85 -8.03
C SER A 116 3.85 6.24 -7.45
N GLN A 117 2.94 7.00 -8.07
CA GLN A 117 2.61 8.36 -7.62
C GLN A 117 1.98 8.35 -6.23
N GLU A 118 1.03 7.44 -5.98
CA GLU A 118 0.39 7.34 -4.68
C GLU A 118 1.40 6.88 -3.63
N GLN A 119 2.24 5.88 -3.93
CA GLN A 119 3.31 5.47 -3.02
C GLN A 119 4.23 6.63 -2.62
N ASN A 120 4.59 7.49 -3.58
CA ASN A 120 5.40 8.69 -3.31
C ASN A 120 4.67 9.67 -2.38
N GLN A 121 3.37 9.90 -2.57
CA GLN A 121 2.56 10.73 -1.68
C GLN A 121 2.47 10.15 -0.27
N ARG A 122 2.26 8.83 -0.15
CA ARG A 122 2.24 8.14 1.15
C ARG A 122 3.60 8.26 1.86
N MET A 123 4.71 8.16 1.12
CA MET A 123 6.05 8.35 1.66
C MET A 123 6.25 9.77 2.18
N LEU A 124 5.85 10.78 1.39
CA LEU A 124 5.98 12.19 1.78
C LEU A 124 5.16 12.51 3.03
N ALA A 125 3.89 12.09 3.07
CA ALA A 125 3.04 12.27 4.23
C ALA A 125 3.61 11.57 5.47
N ARG A 126 4.21 10.38 5.30
CA ARG A 126 4.88 9.68 6.40
C ARG A 126 6.08 10.47 6.92
N LEU A 127 6.90 11.05 6.05
CA LEU A 127 8.04 11.88 6.46
C LEU A 127 7.59 13.13 7.21
N GLU A 128 6.56 13.80 6.72
CA GLU A 128 5.99 14.98 7.37
C GLU A 128 5.46 14.64 8.77
N MET A 129 4.70 13.56 8.88
CA MET A 129 4.18 13.04 10.14
C MET A 129 5.30 12.71 11.13
N GLN A 130 6.36 12.03 10.68
CA GLN A 130 7.54 11.75 11.51
C GLN A 130 8.24 13.03 11.99
N ASN A 131 8.31 14.06 11.15
CA ASN A 131 8.86 15.36 11.54
C ASN A 131 7.99 16.07 12.59
N LYS A 132 6.66 16.11 12.38
CA LYS A 132 5.70 16.66 13.37
C LYS A 132 5.87 15.97 14.73
N MET A 133 5.98 14.65 14.72
CA MET A 133 6.21 13.86 15.94
C MET A 133 7.56 14.16 16.58
N TYR A 134 8.63 14.19 15.81
CA TYR A 134 9.95 14.57 16.34
C TYR A 134 9.92 15.94 17.02
N ASN A 135 9.13 16.89 16.52
CA ASN A 135 9.01 18.23 17.10
C ASN A 135 8.20 18.30 18.41
N VAL A 136 7.45 17.26 18.77
CA VAL A 136 6.80 17.13 20.08
C VAL A 136 7.81 16.80 21.19
N LEU A 137 8.99 16.27 20.82
CA LEU A 137 10.02 15.87 21.77
C LEU A 137 10.77 17.07 22.38
N THR A 138 11.19 16.94 23.63
CA THR A 138 12.11 17.90 24.27
C THR A 138 13.53 17.77 23.68
N PRO A 139 14.41 18.77 23.84
CA PRO A 139 15.79 18.69 23.37
C PRO A 139 16.55 17.44 23.85
N GLU A 140 16.34 17.04 25.10
CA GLU A 140 16.95 15.86 25.71
C GLU A 140 16.42 14.57 25.08
N GLN A 141 15.10 14.48 24.87
CA GLN A 141 14.49 13.34 24.19
C GLN A 141 14.93 13.23 22.73
N LYS A 142 15.10 14.36 22.02
CA LYS A 142 15.64 14.40 20.65
C LYS A 142 17.06 13.86 20.60
N LYS A 143 17.90 14.19 21.59
CA LYS A 143 19.27 13.66 21.71
C LYS A 143 19.24 12.14 21.90
N GLU A 144 18.41 11.63 22.80
CA GLU A 144 18.25 10.19 23.02
C GLU A 144 17.73 9.47 21.76
N PHE A 145 16.74 10.06 21.09
CA PHE A 145 16.18 9.55 19.84
C PHE A 145 17.26 9.38 18.75
N ASN A 146 18.05 10.43 18.51
CA ASN A 146 19.11 10.41 17.51
C ASN A 146 20.22 9.40 17.85
N ALA A 147 20.58 9.28 19.14
CA ALA A 147 21.56 8.28 19.57
C ALA A 147 21.08 6.85 19.30
N LYS A 148 19.82 6.54 19.59
CA LYS A 148 19.22 5.22 19.29
C LYS A 148 19.15 4.94 17.79
N TYR A 149 18.84 5.96 16.99
CA TYR A 149 18.84 5.83 15.54
C TYR A 149 20.23 5.43 15.01
N GLN A 150 21.29 6.09 15.47
CA GLN A 150 22.67 5.77 15.07
C GLN A 150 23.07 4.35 15.51
N GLN A 151 22.79 3.98 16.76
CA GLN A 151 23.05 2.62 17.25
C GLN A 151 22.34 1.55 16.41
N HIS A 152 21.08 1.81 16.03
CA HIS A 152 20.35 0.91 15.16
C HIS A 152 20.97 0.84 13.75
N ALA A 153 21.36 1.98 13.17
CA ALA A 153 22.01 2.04 11.87
C ALA A 153 23.33 1.26 11.85
N GLU A 154 24.18 1.45 12.86
CA GLU A 154 25.44 0.70 13.03
C GLU A 154 25.20 -0.81 13.16
N LYS A 155 24.22 -1.21 13.97
CA LYS A 155 23.86 -2.62 14.14
C LYS A 155 23.38 -3.24 12.83
N MET A 156 22.63 -2.51 12.00
CA MET A 156 22.20 -3.00 10.70
C MET A 156 23.38 -3.10 9.72
N ALA A 157 24.26 -2.10 9.67
CA ALA A 157 25.47 -2.14 8.86
C ALA A 157 26.38 -3.33 9.23
N GLN A 158 26.54 -3.63 10.52
CA GLN A 158 27.29 -4.80 10.98
C GLN A 158 26.66 -6.13 10.54
N LYS A 159 25.32 -6.23 10.55
CA LYS A 159 24.62 -7.42 10.06
C LYS A 159 24.79 -7.62 8.56
N ASP A 160 24.72 -6.53 7.80
CA ASP A 160 24.89 -6.58 6.34
C ASP A 160 26.33 -6.95 5.98
N ALA A 161 27.32 -6.49 6.74
CA ALA A 161 28.73 -6.89 6.58
C ALA A 161 29.03 -8.34 7.00
N ALA A 162 28.15 -8.97 7.79
CA ALA A 162 28.29 -10.35 8.25
C ALA A 162 27.57 -11.37 7.36
N LYS A 163 26.91 -10.92 6.28
CA LYS A 163 26.18 -11.73 5.32
C LYS A 163 27.01 -11.98 4.05
#